data_AF-A0A956TN69-F1
#
_entry.id   AF-A0A956TN69-F1
#
_cell.length_a   1.000
_cell.length_b   1.000
_cell.length_c   1.000
_cell.angle_alpha   90.00
_cell.angle_beta   90.00
_cell.angle_gamma   90.00
#
_symmetry.space_group_name_H-M   'P 1'
#
loop_
_entity.id
_entity.type
_entity.pdbx_description
1 polymer ?
#
loop_
_entity_poly.entity_id
_entity_poly.type
_entity_poly.pdbx_seq_one_letter_code
_entity_poly.pdbx_strand_id
1 'polypeptide(L)'
;MSQNSQQASTNPSGALQSVLEAMKIEPELVRRERDNLLVRRAQCEILLLRLLATFDPARGEVDDDPLGSFAAVSAALETQLQELESAIASFDDLGVAANAGEDALSLIGLELDEHVRRVAEIRSCLAQLR
;
A
#
# COMPACT_ATOMS: atom_id res chain seq x y z
N MET A 1 -26.35 22.87 -56.63
CA MET A 1 -26.14 21.52 -56.08
C MET A 1 -25.00 21.61 -55.08
N SER A 2 -25.32 21.60 -53.80
CA SER A 2 -24.36 21.80 -52.71
C SER A 2 -23.93 20.43 -52.18
N GLN A 3 -22.68 20.05 -52.42
CA GLN A 3 -22.03 18.96 -51.70
C GLN A 3 -20.78 19.55 -51.07
N ASN A 4 -20.86 19.90 -49.79
CA ASN A 4 -19.69 20.23 -49.00
C ASN A 4 -19.55 19.15 -47.94
N SER A 5 -18.65 18.20 -48.23
CA SER A 5 -18.31 17.06 -47.42
C SER A 5 -17.73 17.54 -46.09
N GLN A 6 -18.43 17.23 -44.99
CA GLN A 6 -17.84 17.32 -43.65
C GLN A 6 -16.81 16.18 -43.52
N GLN A 7 -15.53 16.50 -43.75
CA GLN A 7 -14.44 15.66 -43.27
C GLN A 7 -14.37 15.83 -41.75
N ALA A 8 -14.92 14.86 -41.04
CA ALA A 8 -14.66 14.67 -39.62
C ALA A 8 -13.16 14.39 -39.47
N SER A 9 -12.42 15.41 -39.03
CA SER A 9 -11.02 15.29 -38.63
C SER A 9 -10.97 14.44 -37.36
N THR A 10 -10.78 13.14 -37.52
CA THR A 10 -10.47 12.21 -36.43
C THR A 10 -9.01 12.40 -36.06
N ASN A 11 -8.72 13.47 -35.31
CA ASN A 11 -7.40 13.66 -34.70
C ASN A 11 -7.21 12.61 -33.59
N PRO A 12 -6.34 11.59 -33.75
CA PRO A 12 -6.09 10.58 -32.71
C PRO A 12 -5.46 11.18 -31.45
N SER A 13 -4.85 12.37 -31.58
CA SER A 13 -4.28 13.13 -30.47
C SER A 13 -5.34 13.61 -29.48
N GLY A 14 -6.55 13.93 -29.92
CA GLY A 14 -7.64 14.39 -29.04
C GLY A 14 -8.21 13.27 -28.18
N ALA A 15 -8.33 12.06 -28.73
CA ALA A 15 -8.79 10.89 -27.98
C ALA A 15 -7.78 10.46 -26.91
N LEU A 16 -6.48 10.50 -27.22
CA LEU A 16 -5.43 10.26 -26.22
C LEU A 16 -5.43 11.34 -25.13
N GLN A 17 -5.64 12.61 -25.49
CA GLN A 17 -5.76 13.71 -24.52
C GLN A 17 -6.98 13.52 -23.59
N SER A 18 -8.12 13.09 -24.15
CA SER A 18 -9.33 12.80 -23.37
C SER A 18 -9.20 11.56 -22.49
N VAL A 19 -8.44 10.54 -22.92
CA VAL A 19 -8.11 9.37 -22.09
C VAL A 19 -7.15 9.76 -20.97
N LEU A 20 -6.14 10.60 -21.25
CA LEU A 20 -5.24 11.17 -20.24
C LEU A 20 -5.98 12.10 -19.26
N GLU A 21 -6.96 12.89 -19.71
CA GLU A 21 -7.82 13.69 -18.82
C GLU A 21 -8.82 12.84 -18.03
N ALA A 22 -9.29 11.72 -18.58
CA ALA A 22 -10.14 10.76 -17.88
C ALA A 22 -9.36 9.89 -16.88
N MET A 23 -8.05 9.76 -17.05
CA MET A 23 -7.12 9.13 -16.11
C MET A 23 -6.63 10.06 -15.00
N LYS A 24 -7.24 11.26 -14.82
CA LYS A 24 -6.98 12.10 -13.65
C LYS A 24 -7.38 11.32 -12.40
N ILE A 25 -6.39 10.75 -11.71
CA ILE A 25 -6.60 10.09 -10.44
C ILE A 25 -7.17 11.13 -9.48
N GLU A 26 -8.36 10.85 -8.96
CA GLU A 26 -9.01 11.76 -8.04
C GLU A 26 -8.14 11.92 -6.79
N PRO A 27 -7.81 13.16 -6.36
CA PRO A 27 -7.03 13.40 -5.16
C PRO A 27 -7.66 12.82 -3.87
N GLU A 28 -8.96 12.53 -3.89
CA GLU A 28 -9.66 11.83 -2.82
C GLU A 28 -9.34 10.33 -2.79
N LEU A 29 -9.19 9.69 -3.96
CA LEU A 29 -8.78 8.29 -4.05
C LEU A 29 -7.36 8.10 -3.51
N VAL A 30 -6.42 8.96 -3.90
CA VAL A 30 -5.04 8.92 -3.38
C VAL A 30 -5.01 9.08 -1.87
N ARG A 31 -5.75 10.06 -1.32
CA ARG A 31 -5.84 10.25 0.14
C ARG A 31 -6.43 9.04 0.84
N ARG A 32 -7.50 8.46 0.28
CA ARG A 32 -8.15 7.27 0.84
C ARG A 32 -7.20 6.06 0.88
N GLU A 33 -6.47 5.81 -0.20
CA GLU A 33 -5.53 4.68 -0.24
C GLU A 33 -4.33 4.91 0.68
N ARG A 34 -3.83 6.14 0.79
CA ARG A 34 -2.83 6.48 1.80
C ARG A 34 -3.32 6.22 3.23
N ASP A 35 -4.53 6.66 3.57
CA ASP A 35 -5.09 6.45 4.90
C ASP A 35 -5.32 4.94 5.17
N ASN A 36 -5.69 4.17 4.16
CA ASN A 36 -5.78 2.70 4.20
C ASN A 36 -4.42 2.05 4.52
N LEU A 37 -3.33 2.48 3.86
CA LEU A 37 -1.97 2.01 4.15
C LEU A 37 -1.55 2.28 5.60
N LEU A 38 -1.86 3.48 6.12
CA LEU A 38 -1.56 3.84 7.51
C LEU A 38 -2.29 2.93 8.50
N VAL A 39 -3.58 2.67 8.28
CA VAL A 39 -4.38 1.78 9.14
C VAL A 39 -3.84 0.35 9.13
N ARG A 40 -3.54 -0.19 7.95
CA ARG A 40 -2.98 -1.55 7.80
C ARG A 40 -1.62 -1.69 8.46
N ARG A 41 -0.76 -0.67 8.32
CA ARG A 41 0.53 -0.63 9.02
C ARG A 41 0.34 -0.67 10.54
N ALA A 42 -0.55 0.17 11.07
CA ALA A 42 -0.83 0.21 12.51
C ALA A 42 -1.35 -1.14 13.04
N GLN A 43 -2.18 -1.85 12.25
CA GLN A 43 -2.65 -3.20 12.62
C GLN A 43 -1.49 -4.21 12.70
N CYS A 44 -0.56 -4.18 11.74
CA CYS A 44 0.64 -5.01 11.79
C CYS A 44 1.50 -4.71 13.02
N GLU A 45 1.69 -3.42 13.35
CA GLU A 45 2.46 -3.00 14.52
C GLU A 45 1.82 -3.45 15.84
N ILE A 46 0.50 -3.36 15.97
CA ILE A 46 -0.24 -3.84 17.15
C ILE A 46 -0.06 -5.36 17.33
N LEU A 47 -0.16 -6.13 16.25
CA LEU A 47 0.03 -7.58 16.29
C LEU A 47 1.48 -7.95 16.65
N LEU A 48 2.46 -7.22 16.11
CA LEU A 48 3.86 -7.40 16.49
C LEU A 48 4.10 -7.09 17.97
N LEU A 49 3.54 -6.00 18.50
CA LEU A 49 3.65 -5.66 19.92
C LEU A 49 3.02 -6.74 20.82
N ARG A 50 1.90 -7.34 20.38
CA ARG A 50 1.28 -8.47 21.10
C ARG A 50 2.19 -9.70 21.11
N LEU A 51 2.87 -10.01 20.00
CA LEU A 51 3.86 -11.10 19.95
C LEU A 51 5.07 -10.82 20.85
N LEU A 52 5.56 -9.59 20.85
CA LEU A 52 6.68 -9.21 21.71
C LEU A 52 6.32 -9.26 23.19
N ALA A 53 5.05 -8.99 23.54
CA ALA A 53 4.58 -9.09 24.92
C ALA A 53 4.49 -10.53 25.44
N THR A 54 4.40 -11.53 24.55
CA THR A 54 4.42 -12.95 24.92
C THR A 54 5.82 -13.56 24.88
N PHE A 55 6.82 -12.80 24.43
CA PHE A 55 8.21 -13.24 24.38
C PHE A 55 8.97 -12.74 25.61
N ASP A 56 9.62 -13.64 26.35
CA ASP A 56 10.55 -13.27 27.41
C ASP A 56 11.98 -13.16 26.84
N PRO A 57 12.53 -11.94 26.67
CA PRO A 57 13.86 -11.75 26.12
C PRO A 57 14.97 -12.26 27.05
N ALA A 58 14.73 -12.44 28.36
CA ALA A 58 15.72 -12.97 29.28
C ALA A 58 15.88 -14.50 29.15
N ARG A 59 14.83 -15.17 28.69
CA ARG A 59 14.81 -16.63 28.47
C ARG A 59 14.96 -17.03 27.01
N GLY A 60 14.69 -16.11 26.09
CA GLY A 60 14.68 -16.42 24.65
C GLY A 60 13.56 -17.38 24.28
N GLU A 61 12.53 -17.48 25.12
CA GLU A 61 11.41 -18.41 24.97
C GLU A 61 10.11 -17.61 25.00
N VAL A 62 9.11 -18.11 24.28
CA VAL A 62 7.73 -17.63 24.42
C VAL A 62 7.25 -18.11 25.78
N ASP A 63 6.82 -17.18 26.63
CA ASP A 63 6.28 -17.52 27.96
C ASP A 63 5.07 -18.44 27.78
N ASP A 64 4.85 -19.37 28.73
CA ASP A 64 3.74 -20.35 28.70
C ASP A 64 2.40 -19.58 28.78
N ASP A 65 1.93 -19.10 27.63
CA ASP A 65 0.84 -18.14 27.53
C ASP A 65 -0.51 -18.82 27.78
N PRO A 66 -1.24 -18.46 28.86
CA PRO A 66 -2.59 -18.95 29.11
C PRO A 66 -3.63 -18.50 28.06
N LEU A 67 -3.26 -17.61 27.13
CA LEU A 67 -4.12 -17.13 26.03
C LEU A 67 -3.97 -17.92 24.72
N GLY A 68 -3.06 -18.90 24.65
CA GLY A 68 -2.98 -19.86 23.54
C GLY A 68 -2.61 -19.28 22.17
N SER A 69 -1.91 -18.14 22.08
CA SER A 69 -2.01 -17.30 20.88
C SER A 69 -0.71 -16.92 20.18
N PHE A 70 0.50 -17.33 20.57
CA PHE A 70 1.71 -16.94 19.80
C PHE A 70 1.60 -17.37 18.32
N ALA A 71 1.28 -18.64 18.06
CA ALA A 71 1.08 -19.14 16.70
C ALA A 71 -0.10 -18.45 15.99
N ALA A 72 -1.18 -18.15 16.70
CA ALA A 72 -2.36 -17.50 16.13
C ALA A 72 -2.12 -16.02 15.81
N VAL A 73 -1.45 -15.26 16.68
CA VAL A 73 -1.04 -13.88 16.44
C VAL A 73 0.04 -13.82 15.36
N SER A 74 0.97 -14.77 15.30
CA SER A 74 1.96 -14.87 14.21
C SER A 74 1.26 -15.06 12.86
N ALA A 75 0.33 -16.02 12.77
CA ALA A 75 -0.42 -16.24 11.54
C ALA A 75 -1.27 -15.02 11.13
N ALA A 76 -1.90 -14.35 12.11
CA ALA A 76 -2.64 -13.12 11.88
C ALA A 76 -1.72 -11.99 11.37
N LEU A 77 -0.54 -11.82 11.97
CA LEU A 77 0.45 -10.84 11.54
C LEU A 77 0.94 -11.11 10.11
N GLU A 78 1.23 -12.37 9.78
CA GLU A 78 1.63 -12.76 8.42
C GLU A 78 0.56 -12.43 7.38
N THR A 79 -0.70 -12.69 7.72
CA THR A 79 -1.83 -12.38 6.84
C THR A 79 -1.94 -10.87 6.63
N GLN A 80 -1.86 -10.08 7.71
CA GLN A 80 -1.92 -8.62 7.63
C GLN A 80 -0.73 -8.00 6.88
N LEU A 81 0.46 -8.58 7.02
CA LEU A 81 1.64 -8.17 6.27
C LEU A 81 1.47 -8.40 4.76
N GLN A 82 0.93 -9.55 4.36
CA GLN A 82 0.66 -9.83 2.94
C GLN A 82 -0.38 -8.86 2.37
N GLU A 83 -1.43 -8.55 3.13
CA GLU A 83 -2.42 -7.57 2.71
C GLU A 83 -1.82 -6.15 2.59
N LEU A 84 -0.95 -5.76 3.52
CA LEU A 84 -0.26 -4.47 3.48
C LEU A 84 0.70 -4.38 2.28
N GLU A 85 1.45 -5.43 1.98
CA GLU A 85 2.32 -5.50 0.79
C GLU A 85 1.53 -5.37 -0.51
N SER A 86 0.37 -6.03 -0.59
CA SER A 86 -0.54 -5.91 -1.73
C SER A 86 -1.09 -4.47 -1.87
N ALA A 87 -1.45 -3.84 -0.76
CA ALA A 87 -1.90 -2.44 -0.76
C ALA A 87 -0.78 -1.47 -1.16
N ILE A 88 0.46 -1.71 -0.71
CA ILE A 88 1.65 -0.94 -1.11
C ILE A 88 1.84 -1.02 -2.62
N ALA A 89 1.80 -2.23 -3.21
CA ALA A 89 1.94 -2.41 -4.65
C ALA A 89 0.81 -1.70 -5.42
N SER A 90 -0.44 -1.81 -4.96
CA SER A 90 -1.57 -1.11 -5.57
C SER A 90 -1.46 0.41 -5.49
N PHE A 91 -0.87 0.94 -4.42
CA PHE A 91 -0.64 2.38 -4.27
C PHE A 91 0.53 2.88 -5.10
N ASP A 92 1.56 2.06 -5.30
CA ASP A 92 2.66 2.34 -6.23
C ASP A 92 2.14 2.42 -7.68
N ASP A 93 1.30 1.45 -8.09
CA ASP A 93 0.62 1.48 -9.40
C ASP A 93 -0.24 2.74 -9.58
N LEU A 94 -0.91 3.19 -8.51
CA LEU A 94 -1.67 4.44 -8.49
C LEU A 94 -0.73 5.65 -8.65
N GLY A 95 0.43 5.66 -7.98
CA GLY A 95 1.47 6.67 -8.15
C GLY A 95 1.97 6.72 -9.58
N VAL A 96 2.26 5.56 -10.19
CA VAL A 96 2.67 5.44 -11.59
C VAL A 96 1.60 5.96 -12.56
N ALA A 97 0.31 5.69 -12.30
CA ALA A 97 -0.77 6.22 -13.12
C ALA A 97 -1.00 7.74 -12.91
N ALA A 98 -0.68 8.27 -11.72
CA ALA A 98 -0.69 9.72 -11.44
C ALA A 98 0.49 10.47 -12.09
N ASN A 99 1.57 9.77 -12.50
CA ASN A 99 2.78 10.33 -13.14
C ASN A 99 2.56 10.98 -14.52
N ALA A 100 1.32 11.17 -14.94
CA ALA A 100 0.98 12.14 -15.97
C ALA A 100 1.11 13.62 -15.48
N GLY A 101 1.37 13.88 -14.19
CA GLY A 101 1.65 15.22 -13.64
C GLY A 101 2.67 15.22 -12.48
N GLU A 102 3.72 16.04 -12.60
CA GLU A 102 4.97 15.99 -11.81
C GLU A 102 4.87 16.29 -10.29
N ASP A 103 3.82 16.96 -9.80
CA ASP A 103 3.86 17.56 -8.45
C ASP A 103 3.30 16.69 -7.30
N ALA A 104 2.53 15.63 -7.58
CA ALA A 104 1.98 14.74 -6.54
C ALA A 104 2.99 13.67 -6.05
N LEU A 105 4.08 13.48 -6.80
CA LEU A 105 5.06 12.40 -6.66
C LEU A 105 5.90 12.45 -5.38
N SER A 106 6.31 13.64 -4.96
CA SER A 106 7.32 13.76 -3.90
C SER A 106 6.77 13.42 -2.51
N LEU A 107 5.47 13.57 -2.28
CA LEU A 107 4.82 13.21 -1.01
C LEU A 107 4.45 11.73 -0.97
N ILE A 108 4.00 11.16 -2.10
CA ILE A 108 3.61 9.75 -2.23
C ILE A 108 4.83 8.83 -2.13
N GLY A 109 5.94 9.16 -2.80
CA GLY A 109 7.15 8.32 -2.82
C GLY A 109 7.84 8.21 -1.46
N LEU A 110 7.97 9.32 -0.72
CA LEU A 110 8.58 9.33 0.62
C LEU A 110 7.77 8.54 1.65
N GLU A 111 6.44 8.56 1.56
CA GLU A 111 5.57 7.77 2.44
C GLU A 111 5.62 6.28 2.08
N LEU A 112 5.70 5.94 0.78
CA LEU A 112 5.77 4.55 0.34
C LEU A 112 7.06 3.84 0.76
N ASP A 113 8.21 4.52 0.62
CA ASP A 113 9.51 3.99 1.08
C ASP A 113 9.50 3.68 2.57
N GLU A 114 8.83 4.51 3.38
CA GLU A 114 8.66 4.28 4.81
C GLU A 114 7.78 3.06 5.09
N HIS A 115 6.68 2.88 4.34
CA HIS A 115 5.84 1.69 4.43
C HIS A 115 6.62 0.41 4.08
N VAL A 116 7.42 0.43 3.01
CA VAL A 116 8.27 -0.70 2.59
C VAL A 116 9.33 -1.01 3.66
N ARG A 117 10.04 0.01 4.15
CA ARG A 117 11.03 -0.14 5.23
C ARG A 117 10.39 -0.77 6.45
N ARG A 118 9.21 -0.30 6.85
CA ARG A 118 8.52 -0.80 8.04
C ARG A 118 8.06 -2.25 7.89
N VAL A 119 7.55 -2.63 6.71
CA VAL A 119 7.23 -4.04 6.42
C VAL A 119 8.47 -4.93 6.56
N ALA A 120 9.62 -4.49 6.04
CA ALA A 120 10.87 -5.23 6.16
C ALA A 120 11.33 -5.37 7.62
N GLU A 121 11.21 -4.30 8.43
CA GLU A 121 11.50 -4.34 9.87
C GLU A 121 10.59 -5.33 10.61
N ILE A 122 9.27 -5.29 10.36
CA ILE A 122 8.31 -6.20 11.01
C ILE A 122 8.60 -7.66 10.62
N ARG A 123 8.91 -7.94 9.34
CA ARG A 123 9.30 -9.28 8.90
C ARG A 123 10.58 -9.78 9.57
N SER A 124 11.57 -8.90 9.70
CA SER A 124 12.82 -9.23 10.39
C SER A 124 12.56 -9.57 11.87
N CYS A 125 11.75 -8.76 12.57
CA CYS A 125 11.36 -9.05 13.94
C CYS A 125 10.60 -10.38 14.06
N LEU A 126 9.62 -10.63 13.17
CA LEU A 126 8.87 -11.88 13.19
C LEU A 126 9.76 -13.11 12.96
N ALA A 127 10.75 -13.00 12.07
CA ALA A 127 11.71 -14.07 11.81
C ALA A 127 12.64 -14.35 13.01
N GLN A 128 12.95 -13.34 13.83
CA GLN A 128 13.77 -13.50 15.05
C GLN A 128 13.01 -14.11 16.22
N LEU A 129 11.67 -14.05 16.20
CA LEU A 129 10.80 -14.63 17.23
C LEU A 129 10.45 -16.11 16.96
N ARG A 130 10.85 -16.66 15.81
CA ARG A 130 10.65 -18.07 15.43
C ARG A 130 11.91 -18.89 15.69
#